data_AF-A0A0G4GJI0-F1
#
_entry.id   AF-A0A0G4GJI0-F1
#
_cell.length_a   1.000
_cell.length_b   1.000
_cell.length_c   1.000
_cell.angle_alpha   90.00
_cell.angle_beta   90.00
_cell.angle_gamma   90.00
#
_symmetry.space_group_name_H-M   'P 1'
#
loop_
_entity.id
_entity.type
_entity.pdbx_description
1 polymer ?
#
loop_
_entity_poly.entity_id
_entity_poly.type
_entity_poly.pdbx_seq_one_letter_code
_entity_poly.pdbx_strand_id
1 'polypeptide(L)'
;MGNARWPRLDANGQICEYDPPRAAARQRADVAEEPEEVRECYRKENPYPLGSRAWSQFEVADISRQIDAQCKGLAAHAKKLEDANKAAQEEHDRFLRSIGGRVLRFFFPWNPAFRLPSSEDQGRSEGAQETQGVVDAMGDRSYLLGLPDDISLHLLRYLKADSCGALRATSRSVGFHLINEDFLTDRLDAAIHSNGLNPVLSYLKRHKTAQDFLKAAYSALSTAIGLLGGLAAMIIVLFSFPILLAVVLLPTQWLIRKILAIFLADHWLATSEWYLTLFVVALSGSRILNMLINTARKAEWARRDVDKMTKLMMWSWDVFVWGARLAWGGLRLAIGIDKRMSQIEYVMRLLYVIEEGGCWEPIVPLIHFMKNCGMMPSLPIVVTADDLKAVGSRAVFDARPGAVRQYSLFSRRLGSTLRVGRFDNQDCLESSSQPVTYHTPGVLPSDAFDPPTKCGNRAFSSFTDLIVHSASRDRYDGRVIIRRLGGGVFATIHAEQQLAAQVGAQPGRTWRGYRKAADIGEENPQGLKETVVILSGDKSIDEFAIYMTVFGNICFFVFTTEPPARGRRGAALYPRTVALVRGVVKDVLNA
;
A
#
# COMPACT_ATOMS: atom_id res chain seq x y z
N MET A 1 32.54 5.80 -7.27
CA MET A 1 33.65 5.90 -6.29
C MET A 1 34.23 7.31 -6.38
N GLY A 2 33.78 8.22 -5.52
CA GLY A 2 34.28 9.60 -5.45
C GLY A 2 35.02 9.78 -4.12
N ASN A 3 36.29 10.15 -4.21
CA ASN A 3 37.19 10.29 -3.06
C ASN A 3 36.85 11.53 -2.23
N ALA A 4 36.22 11.35 -1.08
CA ALA A 4 36.18 12.36 -0.03
C ALA A 4 37.50 12.30 0.76
N ARG A 5 38.28 13.39 0.74
CA ARG A 5 39.49 13.55 1.57
C ARG A 5 39.08 13.96 2.99
N TRP A 6 39.44 13.14 3.96
CA TRP A 6 39.36 13.46 5.39
C TRP A 6 40.46 14.47 5.79
N PRO A 7 40.22 15.33 6.79
CA PRO A 7 41.23 16.27 7.29
C PRO A 7 42.40 15.52 7.93
N ARG A 8 43.63 15.96 7.65
CA ARG A 8 44.85 15.49 8.33
C ARG A 8 44.98 16.24 9.65
N LEU A 9 45.11 15.48 10.73
CA LEU A 9 45.56 15.95 12.04
C LEU A 9 47.07 16.20 11.99
N ASP A 10 47.55 17.19 12.75
CA ASP A 10 48.98 17.38 12.96
C ASP A 10 49.54 16.39 14.01
N ALA A 11 50.85 16.44 14.25
CA ALA A 11 51.55 15.56 15.18
C ALA A 11 51.10 15.68 16.65
N ASN A 12 50.25 16.67 16.97
CA ASN A 12 49.70 16.90 18.30
C ASN A 12 48.18 16.64 18.36
N GLY A 13 47.57 16.12 17.30
CA GLY A 13 46.16 15.72 17.28
C GLY A 13 45.17 16.88 17.22
N GLN A 14 45.57 18.08 16.79
CA GLN A 14 44.67 19.21 16.61
C GLN A 14 44.25 19.38 15.14
N ILE A 15 43.00 19.78 14.93
CA ILE A 15 42.43 20.08 13.61
C ILE A 15 42.90 21.47 13.22
N CYS A 16 43.75 21.58 12.19
CA CYS A 16 44.17 22.89 11.67
C CYS A 16 42.97 23.63 11.08
N GLU A 17 42.70 24.81 11.62
CA GLU A 17 41.68 25.74 11.15
C GLU A 17 42.01 26.18 9.71
N TYR A 18 41.05 25.99 8.80
CA TYR A 18 41.21 26.27 7.38
C TYR A 18 40.90 27.76 7.11
N ASP A 19 41.93 28.56 6.92
CA ASP A 19 41.82 29.95 6.46
C ASP A 19 41.65 30.01 4.93
N PRO A 20 40.49 30.46 4.40
CA PRO A 20 40.32 30.60 2.96
C PRO A 20 41.06 31.84 2.41
N PRO A 21 41.58 31.79 1.17
CA PRO A 21 42.40 32.87 0.63
C PRO A 21 41.57 34.11 0.28
N ARG A 22 42.05 35.28 0.75
CA ARG A 22 41.61 36.62 0.33
C ARG A 22 41.81 36.80 -1.17
N ALA A 23 40.71 36.85 -1.93
CA ALA A 23 40.70 37.23 -3.33
C ALA A 23 40.19 38.69 -3.49
N ALA A 24 41.10 39.51 -4.04
CA ALA A 24 40.97 40.75 -4.78
C ALA A 24 39.62 41.52 -4.78
N ALA A 25 39.70 42.76 -4.28
CA ALA A 25 38.76 43.83 -4.53
C ALA A 25 38.66 44.16 -6.04
N ARG A 26 37.43 44.17 -6.57
CA ARG A 26 37.05 44.86 -7.80
C ARG A 26 35.77 45.67 -7.58
N GLN A 27 35.84 46.91 -8.03
CA GLN A 27 34.83 47.96 -7.97
C GLN A 27 33.45 47.49 -8.46
N ARG A 28 32.39 47.85 -7.72
CA ARG A 28 31.03 47.98 -8.23
C ARG A 28 30.57 49.41 -7.95
N ALA A 29 30.67 50.23 -9.00
CA ALA A 29 29.77 51.34 -9.20
C ALA A 29 28.50 50.82 -9.91
N ASP A 30 27.40 51.53 -9.72
CA ASP A 30 26.13 51.46 -10.45
C ASP A 30 25.23 50.25 -10.17
N VAL A 31 24.40 50.40 -9.12
CA VAL A 31 23.10 49.73 -9.02
C VAL A 31 22.04 50.80 -9.27
N ALA A 32 21.45 50.72 -10.46
CA ALA A 32 20.29 51.49 -10.87
C ALA A 32 19.09 51.16 -9.98
N GLU A 33 18.28 52.18 -9.70
CA GLU A 33 16.98 52.09 -9.06
C GLU A 33 16.09 51.08 -9.78
N GLU A 34 15.59 50.08 -9.04
CA GLU A 34 14.48 49.24 -9.49
C GLU A 34 13.17 50.04 -9.44
N PRO A 35 12.32 49.98 -10.49
CA PRO A 35 11.10 50.76 -10.57
C PRO A 35 10.00 50.25 -9.62
N GLU A 36 9.25 51.21 -9.06
CA GLU A 36 8.12 51.05 -8.14
C GLU A 36 6.92 50.21 -8.66
N GLU A 37 6.97 49.70 -9.90
CA GLU A 37 5.87 48.98 -10.55
C GLU A 37 5.71 47.51 -10.10
N VAL A 38 6.67 46.93 -9.38
CA VAL A 38 6.55 45.53 -8.90
C VAL A 38 5.75 45.43 -7.59
N ARG A 39 5.48 46.55 -6.90
CA ARG A 39 4.68 46.57 -5.66
C ARG A 39 3.17 46.67 -5.87
N GLU A 40 2.70 46.90 -7.10
CA GLU A 40 1.26 47.07 -7.38
C GLU A 40 0.58 45.81 -7.99
N CYS A 41 1.36 44.81 -8.39
CA CYS A 41 0.87 43.54 -8.95
C CYS A 41 0.27 42.54 -7.93
N TYR A 42 0.31 42.82 -6.62
CA TYR A 42 -0.31 41.96 -5.60
C TYR A 42 -1.61 42.53 -5.00
N ARG A 43 -2.12 43.67 -5.51
CA ARG A 43 -3.27 44.36 -4.88
C ARG A 43 -4.55 44.47 -5.72
N LYS A 44 -4.63 43.94 -6.95
CA LYS A 44 -5.89 43.98 -7.73
C LYS A 44 -6.26 42.67 -8.42
N GLU A 45 -7.48 42.25 -8.09
CA GLU A 45 -8.47 41.53 -8.91
C GLU A 45 -8.32 40.02 -9.16
N ASN A 46 -9.24 39.29 -8.52
CA ASN A 46 -9.73 37.98 -8.95
C ASN A 46 -11.15 38.23 -9.52
N PRO A 47 -11.37 38.25 -10.84
CA PRO A 47 -12.69 38.44 -11.41
C PRO A 47 -13.30 37.08 -11.71
N TYR A 48 -14.08 36.55 -10.77
CA TYR A 48 -15.10 35.54 -11.09
C TYR A 48 -16.46 36.04 -10.63
N PRO A 49 -17.47 36.09 -11.52
CA PRO A 49 -18.80 36.54 -11.15
C PRO A 49 -19.47 35.46 -10.29
N LEU A 50 -19.74 35.81 -9.03
CA LEU A 50 -20.61 35.07 -8.14
C LEU A 50 -22.06 35.18 -8.65
N GLY A 51 -22.42 34.29 -9.56
CA GLY A 51 -23.81 33.99 -9.88
C GLY A 51 -24.47 33.26 -8.72
N SER A 52 -25.40 33.94 -8.05
CA SER A 52 -26.30 33.33 -7.08
C SER A 52 -27.18 32.27 -7.75
N ARG A 53 -27.12 31.03 -7.29
CA ARG A 53 -28.25 30.11 -7.41
C ARG A 53 -28.65 29.64 -6.02
N ALA A 54 -29.86 30.04 -5.63
CA ALA A 54 -30.59 29.39 -4.57
C ALA A 54 -30.78 27.92 -4.99
N TRP A 55 -30.12 27.01 -4.28
CA TRP A 55 -30.39 25.58 -4.40
C TRP A 55 -31.78 25.35 -3.82
N SER A 56 -32.78 25.22 -4.69
CA SER A 56 -34.16 25.01 -4.30
C SER A 56 -34.30 23.64 -3.63
N GLN A 57 -35.15 23.56 -2.61
CA GLN A 57 -35.47 22.32 -1.87
C GLN A 57 -35.91 21.14 -2.79
N PHE A 58 -36.24 21.42 -4.05
CA PHE A 58 -36.58 20.43 -5.07
C PHE A 58 -35.41 19.50 -5.45
N GLU A 59 -34.17 19.99 -5.53
CA GLU A 59 -33.03 19.16 -5.96
C GLU A 59 -32.64 18.13 -4.89
N VAL A 60 -32.79 18.46 -3.61
CA VAL A 60 -32.53 17.52 -2.51
C VAL A 60 -33.59 16.41 -2.48
N ALA A 61 -34.86 16.74 -2.77
CA ALA A 61 -35.95 15.76 -2.84
C ALA A 61 -35.84 14.85 -4.08
N ASP A 62 -35.29 15.34 -5.19
CA ASP A 62 -35.02 14.52 -6.39
C ASP A 62 -33.83 13.59 -6.18
N ILE A 63 -32.74 14.07 -5.59
CA ILE A 63 -31.59 13.21 -5.25
C ILE A 63 -31.98 12.13 -4.26
N SER A 64 -32.79 12.46 -3.24
CA SER A 64 -33.30 11.47 -2.29
C SER A 64 -34.18 10.42 -2.97
N ARG A 65 -35.08 10.81 -3.88
CA ARG A 65 -35.90 9.86 -4.65
C ARG A 65 -35.06 8.98 -5.58
N GLN A 66 -33.99 9.53 -6.15
CA GLN A 66 -33.09 8.77 -7.02
C GLN A 66 -32.28 7.72 -6.24
N ILE A 67 -31.81 8.06 -5.03
CA ILE A 67 -31.14 7.10 -4.13
C ILE A 67 -32.11 5.99 -3.72
N ASP A 68 -33.34 6.34 -3.37
CA ASP A 68 -34.36 5.37 -2.94
C ASP A 68 -34.74 4.39 -4.06
N ALA A 69 -34.81 4.89 -5.31
CA ALA A 69 -35.01 4.05 -6.50
C ALA A 69 -33.82 3.10 -6.75
N GLN A 70 -32.58 3.57 -6.54
CA GLN A 70 -31.39 2.72 -6.66
C GLN A 70 -31.34 1.64 -5.57
N CYS A 71 -31.69 1.96 -4.34
CA CYS A 71 -31.77 1.00 -3.24
C CYS A 71 -32.82 -0.09 -3.51
N LYS A 72 -34.00 0.27 -4.04
CA LYS A 72 -35.03 -0.69 -4.44
C LYS A 72 -34.56 -1.59 -5.60
N GLY A 73 -33.83 -1.03 -6.56
CA GLY A 73 -33.21 -1.81 -7.65
C GLY A 73 -32.20 -2.83 -7.15
N LEU A 74 -31.33 -2.44 -6.19
CA LEU A 74 -30.36 -3.33 -5.58
C LEU A 74 -31.01 -4.44 -4.75
N ALA A 75 -32.05 -4.13 -3.98
CA ALA A 75 -32.81 -5.13 -3.21
C ALA A 75 -33.50 -6.16 -4.13
N ALA A 76 -34.09 -5.71 -5.24
CA ALA A 76 -34.69 -6.60 -6.24
C ALA A 76 -33.63 -7.50 -6.91
N HIS A 77 -32.44 -6.97 -7.19
CA HIS A 77 -31.34 -7.75 -7.77
C HIS A 77 -30.80 -8.79 -6.77
N ALA A 78 -30.67 -8.44 -5.48
CA ALA A 78 -30.26 -9.37 -4.44
C ALA A 78 -31.25 -10.54 -4.29
N LYS A 79 -32.56 -10.24 -4.29
CA LYS A 79 -33.61 -11.26 -4.25
C LYS A 79 -33.57 -12.17 -5.49
N LYS A 80 -33.38 -11.61 -6.68
CA LYS A 80 -33.24 -12.40 -7.92
C LYS A 80 -32.02 -13.34 -7.87
N LEU A 81 -30.93 -12.92 -7.22
CA LEU A 81 -29.73 -13.74 -7.03
C LEU A 81 -29.98 -14.89 -6.05
N GLU A 82 -30.71 -14.62 -4.96
CA GLU A 82 -31.12 -15.62 -3.98
C GLU A 82 -32.05 -16.67 -4.59
N ASP A 83 -33.05 -16.24 -5.37
CA ASP A 83 -33.96 -17.13 -6.10
C ASP A 83 -33.19 -17.98 -7.15
N ALA A 84 -32.21 -17.40 -7.84
CA ALA A 84 -31.37 -18.13 -8.80
C ALA A 84 -30.46 -19.17 -8.10
N ASN A 85 -29.89 -18.84 -6.94
CA ASN A 85 -29.13 -19.80 -6.13
C ASN A 85 -30.02 -20.94 -5.65
N LYS A 86 -31.24 -20.64 -5.20
CA LYS A 86 -32.20 -21.67 -4.78
C LYS A 86 -32.60 -22.59 -5.94
N ALA A 87 -32.87 -22.03 -7.12
CA ALA A 87 -33.16 -22.82 -8.32
C ALA A 87 -31.98 -23.71 -8.74
N ALA A 88 -30.74 -23.20 -8.67
CA ALA A 88 -29.54 -23.98 -8.95
C ALA A 88 -29.34 -25.12 -7.93
N GLN A 89 -29.63 -24.87 -6.65
CA GLN A 89 -29.60 -25.89 -5.60
C GLN A 89 -30.65 -26.98 -5.86
N GLU A 90 -31.88 -26.62 -6.22
CA GLU A 90 -32.95 -27.57 -6.54
C GLU A 90 -32.63 -28.41 -7.79
N GLU A 91 -32.00 -27.83 -8.81
CA GLU A 91 -31.55 -28.54 -9.99
C GLU A 91 -30.39 -29.51 -9.68
N HIS A 92 -29.46 -29.09 -8.82
CA HIS A 92 -28.40 -29.94 -8.29
C HIS A 92 -28.99 -31.16 -7.54
N ASP A 93 -29.95 -30.93 -6.64
CA ASP A 93 -30.61 -32.01 -5.90
C ASP A 93 -31.45 -32.92 -6.80
N ARG A 94 -32.04 -32.39 -7.87
CA ARG A 94 -32.76 -33.16 -8.88
C ARG A 94 -31.79 -34.03 -9.68
N PHE A 95 -30.63 -33.48 -10.06
CA PHE A 95 -29.56 -34.22 -10.72
C PHE A 95 -29.02 -35.34 -9.84
N LEU A 96 -28.76 -35.07 -8.55
CA LEU A 96 -28.32 -36.09 -7.59
C LEU A 96 -29.33 -37.23 -7.43
N ARG A 97 -30.63 -36.96 -7.56
CA ARG A 97 -31.71 -37.97 -7.50
C ARG A 97 -31.94 -38.72 -8.84
N SER A 98 -31.46 -38.18 -9.95
CA SER A 98 -31.57 -38.80 -11.28
C SER A 98 -30.72 -40.09 -11.41
N ILE A 99 -30.94 -40.83 -12.49
CA ILE A 99 -30.13 -42.02 -12.83
C ILE A 99 -28.65 -41.63 -13.00
N GLY A 100 -28.36 -40.47 -13.60
CA GLY A 100 -26.98 -39.96 -13.75
C GLY A 100 -26.29 -39.69 -12.41
N GLY A 101 -27.00 -39.10 -11.44
CA GLY A 101 -26.47 -38.89 -10.08
C GLY A 101 -26.24 -40.18 -9.30
N ARG A 102 -27.03 -41.23 -9.58
CA ARG A 102 -26.82 -42.58 -9.01
C ARG A 102 -25.62 -43.30 -9.63
N VAL A 103 -25.42 -43.17 -10.94
CA VAL A 103 -24.25 -43.72 -11.64
C VAL A 103 -22.96 -43.05 -11.16
N LEU A 104 -22.94 -41.72 -11.01
CA LEU A 104 -21.76 -41.00 -10.51
C LEU A 104 -21.41 -41.36 -9.05
N ARG A 105 -22.40 -41.63 -8.20
CA ARG A 105 -22.16 -42.15 -6.85
C ARG A 105 -21.50 -43.53 -6.84
N PHE A 106 -21.84 -44.38 -7.81
CA PHE A 106 -21.24 -45.71 -7.94
C PHE A 106 -19.75 -45.62 -8.32
N PHE A 107 -19.39 -44.69 -9.20
CA PHE A 107 -18.00 -44.52 -9.65
C PHE A 107 -17.13 -43.67 -8.71
N PHE A 108 -17.73 -42.80 -7.87
CA PHE A 108 -16.98 -41.86 -7.02
C PHE A 108 -17.51 -41.78 -5.56
N PRO A 109 -17.50 -42.88 -4.79
CA PRO A 109 -18.10 -42.93 -3.45
C PRO A 109 -17.35 -42.09 -2.38
N TRP A 110 -16.13 -41.64 -2.67
CA TRP A 110 -15.30 -40.81 -1.79
C TRP A 110 -15.52 -39.29 -1.94
N ASN A 111 -16.26 -38.83 -2.95
CA ASN A 111 -16.45 -37.40 -3.17
C ASN A 111 -17.65 -36.86 -2.35
N PRO A 112 -17.42 -35.91 -1.41
CA PRO A 112 -18.45 -35.42 -0.49
C PRO A 112 -19.59 -34.67 -1.17
N ALA A 113 -19.40 -34.14 -2.40
CA ALA A 113 -20.46 -33.47 -3.17
C ALA A 113 -21.59 -34.41 -3.62
N PHE A 114 -21.38 -35.73 -3.53
CA PHE A 114 -22.37 -36.74 -3.92
C PHE A 114 -22.97 -37.51 -2.73
N ARG A 115 -22.64 -37.15 -1.48
CA ARG A 115 -23.29 -37.69 -0.28
C ARG A 115 -24.59 -36.94 -0.02
N LEU A 116 -25.67 -37.69 0.17
CA LEU A 116 -26.88 -37.11 0.75
C LEU A 116 -26.60 -36.78 2.23
N PRO A 117 -27.14 -35.67 2.76
CA PRO A 117 -27.11 -35.42 4.20
C PRO A 117 -27.80 -36.59 4.90
N SER A 118 -27.06 -37.25 5.80
CA SER A 118 -27.60 -38.31 6.66
C SER A 118 -28.57 -37.69 7.66
N SER A 119 -29.75 -38.28 7.82
CA SER A 119 -30.75 -37.83 8.79
C SER A 119 -30.38 -38.09 10.26
N GLU A 120 -29.18 -38.61 10.54
CA GLU A 120 -28.72 -38.96 11.90
C GLU A 120 -27.88 -37.86 12.59
N ASP A 121 -27.48 -36.78 11.91
CA ASP A 121 -26.61 -35.75 12.50
C ASP A 121 -27.34 -34.67 13.33
N GLN A 122 -28.60 -34.92 13.71
CA GLN A 122 -29.43 -33.97 14.49
C GLN A 122 -29.83 -34.54 15.85
N GLY A 123 -28.89 -35.12 16.59
CA GLY A 123 -29.18 -35.60 17.94
C GLY A 123 -28.00 -36.23 18.69
N ARG A 124 -26.97 -35.46 19.05
CA ARG A 124 -26.08 -35.83 20.16
C ARG A 124 -25.20 -34.66 20.62
N SER A 125 -25.62 -34.00 21.68
CA SER A 125 -24.79 -33.10 22.49
C SER A 125 -25.26 -33.24 23.93
N GLU A 126 -24.57 -34.07 24.72
CA GLU A 126 -24.49 -33.92 26.18
C GLU A 126 -23.48 -34.93 26.77
N GLY A 127 -22.56 -34.41 27.60
CA GLY A 127 -21.93 -35.16 28.69
C GLY A 127 -20.45 -35.55 28.54
N ALA A 128 -19.58 -34.88 29.29
CA ALA A 128 -18.42 -35.41 30.07
C ALA A 128 -17.46 -34.23 30.35
N GLN A 129 -17.48 -33.61 31.52
CA GLN A 129 -17.06 -34.05 32.86
C GLN A 129 -15.53 -34.14 33.04
N GLU A 130 -15.11 -33.30 33.97
CA GLU A 130 -13.79 -32.89 34.44
C GLU A 130 -13.09 -33.98 35.25
N THR A 131 -11.78 -34.16 35.05
CA THR A 131 -10.91 -34.82 36.04
C THR A 131 -9.52 -34.20 36.03
N GLN A 132 -9.04 -33.93 37.25
CA GLN A 132 -7.80 -33.26 37.58
C GLN A 132 -6.93 -34.26 38.36
N GLY A 133 -5.63 -34.35 38.05
CA GLY A 133 -4.73 -35.31 38.71
C GLY A 133 -3.24 -35.12 38.36
N VAL A 134 -2.48 -34.79 39.41
CA VAL A 134 -1.06 -34.40 39.60
C VAL A 134 0.01 -35.44 39.16
N VAL A 135 1.23 -34.98 38.78
CA VAL A 135 2.59 -35.33 39.33
C VAL A 135 3.76 -35.25 38.31
N ASP A 136 4.75 -34.42 38.71
CA ASP A 136 6.23 -34.34 38.56
C ASP A 136 7.09 -34.84 37.38
N ALA A 137 8.04 -33.93 37.07
CA ALA A 137 9.48 -34.05 36.81
C ALA A 137 10.04 -35.14 35.87
N MET A 138 10.51 -34.68 34.70
CA MET A 138 11.84 -35.09 34.20
C MET A 138 12.34 -34.11 33.14
N GLY A 139 13.64 -33.80 33.24
CA GLY A 139 14.36 -32.90 32.35
C GLY A 139 14.66 -33.51 30.98
N ASP A 140 15.30 -32.64 30.20
CA ASP A 140 15.96 -32.86 28.91
C ASP A 140 15.14 -32.72 27.60
N ARG A 141 15.57 -31.67 26.88
CA ARG A 141 15.61 -31.47 25.43
C ARG A 141 14.53 -32.21 24.62
N SER A 142 13.39 -31.54 24.43
CA SER A 142 12.29 -32.05 23.61
C SER A 142 12.10 -31.19 22.36
N TYR A 143 12.50 -31.77 21.23
CA TYR A 143 12.14 -31.36 19.88
C TYR A 143 10.60 -31.31 19.73
N LEU A 144 10.09 -30.36 18.95
CA LEU A 144 8.71 -30.32 18.46
C LEU A 144 8.46 -31.50 17.49
N LEU A 145 8.50 -32.73 17.99
CA LEU A 145 8.33 -33.93 17.19
C LEU A 145 6.89 -34.02 16.69
N GLY A 146 6.71 -33.98 15.36
CA GLY A 146 5.42 -34.21 14.70
C GLY A 146 4.81 -33.01 13.99
N LEU A 147 5.37 -31.81 14.13
CA LEU A 147 5.08 -30.70 13.23
C LEU A 147 5.87 -30.90 11.92
N PRO A 148 5.27 -30.69 10.74
CA PRO A 148 6.05 -30.48 9.52
C PRO A 148 7.16 -29.45 9.80
N ASP A 149 8.40 -29.76 9.40
CA ASP A 149 9.59 -28.98 9.79
C ASP A 149 9.45 -27.48 9.49
N ASP A 150 8.68 -27.13 8.47
CA ASP A 150 8.37 -25.77 8.07
C ASP A 150 7.45 -25.03 9.06
N ILE A 151 6.46 -25.72 9.66
CA ILE A 151 5.54 -25.13 10.65
C ILE A 151 6.21 -25.04 12.02
N SER A 152 6.97 -26.05 12.45
CA SER A 152 7.73 -25.99 13.71
C SER A 152 8.79 -24.89 13.67
N LEU A 153 9.54 -24.76 12.57
CA LEU A 153 10.48 -23.65 12.36
C LEU A 153 9.76 -22.30 12.34
N HIS A 154 8.55 -22.21 11.77
CA HIS A 154 7.78 -20.97 11.79
C HIS A 154 7.23 -20.62 13.18
N LEU A 155 6.69 -21.59 13.92
CA LEU A 155 6.16 -21.40 15.27
C LEU A 155 7.26 -20.98 16.26
N LEU A 156 8.40 -21.65 16.23
CA LEU A 156 9.57 -21.30 17.06
C LEU A 156 10.08 -19.88 16.76
N ARG A 157 9.88 -19.40 15.52
CA ARG A 157 10.25 -18.05 15.13
C ARG A 157 9.30 -16.97 15.62
N TYR A 158 8.14 -17.27 16.21
CA TYR A 158 7.22 -16.21 16.68
C TYR A 158 6.74 -16.39 18.12
N LEU A 159 6.86 -17.58 18.71
CA LEU A 159 6.44 -17.79 20.09
C LEU A 159 7.59 -17.57 21.08
N LYS A 160 7.27 -16.94 22.23
CA LYS A 160 8.19 -16.88 23.38
C LYS A 160 8.42 -18.27 23.98
N ALA A 161 9.60 -18.51 24.56
CA ALA A 161 9.93 -19.78 25.21
C ALA A 161 8.90 -20.17 26.29
N ASP A 162 8.39 -19.19 27.04
CA ASP A 162 7.39 -19.41 28.09
C ASP A 162 6.00 -19.76 27.52
N SER A 163 5.67 -19.20 26.34
CA SER A 163 4.46 -19.58 25.59
C SER A 163 4.55 -21.01 25.03
N CYS A 164 5.75 -21.49 24.73
CA CYS A 164 5.96 -22.90 24.37
C CYS A 164 5.66 -23.83 25.54
N GLY A 165 5.86 -23.38 26.80
CA GLY A 165 5.49 -24.11 28.01
C GLY A 165 3.97 -24.25 28.17
N ALA A 166 3.22 -23.16 27.98
CA ALA A 166 1.76 -23.19 27.98
C ALA A 166 1.18 -24.03 26.83
N LEU A 167 1.78 -23.94 25.64
CA LEU A 167 1.47 -24.81 24.49
C LEU A 167 1.75 -26.28 24.76
N ARG A 168 2.82 -26.59 25.50
CA ARG A 168 3.17 -27.95 25.90
C ARG A 168 2.24 -28.48 27.00
N ALA A 169 1.76 -27.62 27.89
CA ALA A 169 0.80 -27.99 28.92
C ALA A 169 -0.57 -28.35 28.33
N THR A 170 -1.03 -27.63 27.31
CA THR A 170 -2.28 -27.95 26.58
C THR A 170 -2.13 -29.14 25.64
N SER A 171 -0.93 -29.42 25.11
CA SER A 171 -0.70 -30.54 24.20
C SER A 171 -0.55 -31.92 24.87
N ARG A 172 -0.44 -32.00 26.21
CA ARG A 172 -0.19 -33.27 26.92
C ARG A 172 -1.44 -34.14 27.11
N SER A 173 -2.65 -33.56 27.15
CA SER A 173 -3.90 -34.32 27.30
C SER A 173 -4.77 -34.33 26.04
N VAL A 174 -4.57 -33.36 25.12
CA VAL A 174 -5.31 -33.24 23.86
C VAL A 174 -4.30 -32.88 22.77
N GLY A 175 -3.81 -33.89 22.05
CA GLY A 175 -2.72 -33.74 21.09
C GLY A 175 -2.98 -32.65 20.03
N PHE A 176 -1.89 -31.99 19.59
CA PHE A 176 -1.58 -31.14 18.40
C PHE A 176 -2.67 -30.47 17.51
N HIS A 177 -3.95 -30.71 17.73
CA HIS A 177 -5.11 -30.14 17.05
C HIS A 177 -5.56 -28.77 17.60
N LEU A 178 -4.86 -28.20 18.59
CA LEU A 178 -5.35 -27.05 19.37
C LEU A 178 -4.77 -25.68 19.02
N ILE A 179 -3.73 -25.55 18.17
CA ILE A 179 -3.45 -24.25 17.53
C ILE A 179 -4.30 -24.14 16.27
N ASN A 180 -5.62 -24.08 16.45
CA ASN A 180 -6.51 -23.73 15.37
C ASN A 180 -6.51 -22.20 15.17
N GLU A 181 -7.02 -21.77 14.02
CA GLU A 181 -7.18 -20.34 13.73
C GLU A 181 -8.05 -19.64 14.78
N ASP A 182 -9.07 -20.33 15.30
CA ASP A 182 -10.00 -19.80 16.30
C ASP A 182 -9.27 -19.41 17.60
N PHE A 183 -8.42 -20.28 18.14
CA PHE A 183 -7.62 -20.02 19.35
C PHE A 183 -6.68 -18.82 19.17
N LEU A 184 -5.99 -18.74 18.03
CA LEU A 184 -5.11 -17.60 17.74
C LEU A 184 -5.90 -16.30 17.60
N THR A 185 -7.10 -16.37 17.01
CA THR A 185 -8.01 -15.25 16.84
C THR A 185 -8.54 -14.76 18.19
N ASP A 186 -8.95 -15.68 19.06
CA ASP A 186 -9.44 -15.35 20.42
C ASP A 186 -8.31 -14.74 21.27
N ARG A 187 -7.10 -15.28 21.17
CA ARG A 187 -5.92 -14.70 21.84
C ARG A 187 -5.57 -13.32 21.28
N LEU A 188 -5.68 -13.12 19.97
CA LEU A 188 -5.47 -11.82 19.34
C LEU A 188 -6.55 -10.82 19.78
N ASP A 189 -7.81 -11.22 19.83
CA ASP A 189 -8.92 -10.40 20.34
C ASP A 189 -8.66 -9.99 21.80
N ALA A 190 -8.22 -10.93 22.64
CA ALA A 190 -7.83 -10.66 24.02
C ALA A 190 -6.63 -9.70 24.12
N ALA A 191 -5.63 -9.85 23.26
CA ALA A 191 -4.45 -8.98 23.22
C ALA A 191 -4.79 -7.55 22.74
N ILE A 192 -5.66 -7.41 21.72
CA ILE A 192 -6.14 -6.10 21.27
C ILE A 192 -6.96 -5.43 22.39
N HIS A 193 -7.80 -6.20 23.08
CA HIS A 193 -8.61 -5.69 24.18
C HIS A 193 -7.75 -5.26 25.39
N SER A 194 -6.82 -6.11 25.84
CA SER A 194 -5.98 -5.84 27.01
C SER A 194 -5.02 -4.66 26.81
N ASN A 195 -4.60 -4.41 25.57
CA ASN A 195 -3.77 -3.25 25.22
C ASN A 195 -4.59 -1.98 24.92
N GLY A 196 -5.92 -1.99 25.08
CA GLY A 196 -6.76 -0.83 24.83
C GLY A 196 -6.85 -0.43 23.34
N LEU A 197 -6.60 -1.38 22.43
CA LEU A 197 -6.48 -1.14 21.00
C LEU A 197 -7.80 -1.27 20.23
N ASN A 198 -8.87 -1.77 20.86
CA ASN A 198 -10.20 -1.90 20.25
C ASN A 198 -10.70 -0.67 19.47
N PRO A 199 -10.54 0.59 19.97
CA PRO A 199 -11.04 1.75 19.22
C PRO A 199 -10.16 2.13 18.02
N VAL A 200 -8.93 1.65 17.94
CA VAL A 200 -7.92 2.10 16.96
C VAL A 200 -7.50 1.03 15.97
N LEU A 201 -7.60 -0.26 16.32
CA LEU A 201 -7.13 -1.37 15.50
C LEU A 201 -8.21 -2.42 15.35
N SER A 202 -8.29 -2.95 14.14
CA SER A 202 -9.08 -4.11 13.76
C SER A 202 -8.26 -4.94 12.78
N TYR A 203 -8.67 -6.17 12.55
CA TYR A 203 -7.97 -7.07 11.65
C TYR A 203 -8.98 -7.81 10.78
N LEU A 204 -8.50 -8.36 9.67
CA LEU A 204 -9.34 -9.12 8.75
C LEU A 204 -9.61 -10.51 9.35
N LYS A 205 -10.73 -10.64 10.06
CA LYS A 205 -11.25 -11.93 10.47
C LYS A 205 -11.77 -12.64 9.23
N ARG A 206 -11.23 -13.83 8.95
CA ARG A 206 -11.70 -14.62 7.81
C ARG A 206 -13.12 -15.09 8.14
N HIS A 207 -14.10 -14.66 7.37
CA HIS A 207 -15.43 -15.24 7.48
C HIS A 207 -15.35 -16.72 7.14
N LYS A 208 -15.69 -17.58 8.10
CA LYS A 208 -15.75 -19.05 7.94
C LYS A 208 -16.55 -19.42 6.68
N THR A 209 -17.65 -18.71 6.44
CA THR A 209 -18.50 -18.84 5.25
C THR A 209 -17.78 -18.55 3.93
N ALA A 210 -16.85 -17.59 3.90
CA ALA A 210 -16.09 -17.26 2.69
C ALA A 210 -15.04 -18.33 2.38
N GLN A 211 -14.50 -19.00 3.40
CA GLN A 211 -13.61 -20.14 3.19
C GLN A 211 -14.38 -21.35 2.66
N ASP A 212 -15.57 -21.61 3.18
CA ASP A 212 -16.44 -22.69 2.70
C ASP A 212 -16.90 -22.40 1.26
N PHE A 213 -17.24 -21.15 0.96
CA PHE A 213 -17.51 -20.70 -0.41
C PHE A 213 -16.29 -20.83 -1.32
N LEU A 214 -15.09 -20.45 -0.88
CA LEU A 214 -13.85 -20.60 -1.67
C LEU A 214 -13.49 -22.05 -1.91
N LYS A 215 -13.72 -22.95 -0.95
CA LYS A 215 -13.53 -24.40 -1.14
C LYS A 215 -14.52 -24.93 -2.17
N ALA A 216 -15.79 -24.55 -2.06
CA ALA A 216 -16.82 -24.92 -3.03
C ALA A 216 -16.49 -24.37 -4.43
N ALA A 217 -16.14 -23.09 -4.53
CA ALA A 217 -15.76 -22.43 -5.77
C ALA A 217 -14.47 -23.00 -6.37
N TYR A 218 -13.45 -23.34 -5.56
CA TYR A 218 -12.22 -23.96 -6.04
C TYR A 218 -12.47 -25.37 -6.57
N SER A 219 -13.35 -26.15 -5.92
CA SER A 219 -13.76 -27.45 -6.44
C SER A 219 -14.48 -27.31 -7.80
N ALA A 220 -15.34 -26.31 -7.94
CA ALA A 220 -16.01 -26.01 -9.21
C ALA A 220 -15.02 -25.50 -10.28
N LEU A 221 -14.07 -24.63 -9.89
CA LEU A 221 -13.08 -24.04 -10.79
C LEU A 221 -12.03 -25.07 -11.24
N SER A 222 -11.61 -26.00 -10.38
CA SER A 222 -10.73 -27.12 -10.76
C SER A 222 -11.37 -27.97 -11.86
N THR A 223 -12.68 -28.20 -11.75
CA THR A 223 -13.47 -28.89 -12.76
C THR A 223 -13.51 -28.10 -14.09
N ALA A 224 -13.69 -26.78 -14.01
CA ALA A 224 -13.68 -25.89 -15.18
C ALA A 224 -12.28 -25.73 -15.82
N ILE A 225 -11.21 -25.72 -15.03
CA ILE A 225 -9.82 -25.66 -15.51
C ILE A 225 -9.46 -26.96 -16.22
N GLY A 226 -9.96 -28.12 -15.78
CA GLY A 226 -9.84 -29.37 -16.53
C GLY A 226 -10.42 -29.25 -17.95
N LEU A 227 -11.57 -28.58 -18.10
CA LEU A 227 -12.19 -28.31 -19.40
C LEU A 227 -11.41 -27.27 -20.23
N LEU A 228 -10.90 -26.20 -19.59
CA LEU A 228 -10.09 -25.17 -20.24
C LEU A 228 -8.70 -25.68 -20.65
N GLY A 229 -8.10 -26.61 -19.90
CA GLY A 229 -6.86 -27.29 -20.27
C GLY A 229 -7.06 -28.14 -21.54
N GLY A 230 -8.19 -28.81 -21.65
CA GLY A 230 -8.60 -29.48 -22.89
C GLY A 230 -8.78 -28.52 -24.07
N LEU A 231 -9.41 -27.36 -23.83
CA LEU A 231 -9.55 -26.30 -24.84
C LEU A 231 -8.22 -25.66 -25.24
N ALA A 232 -7.32 -25.40 -24.29
CA ALA A 232 -6.00 -24.85 -24.56
C ALA A 232 -5.12 -25.84 -25.35
N ALA A 233 -5.17 -27.13 -25.03
CA ALA A 233 -4.52 -28.18 -25.82
C ALA A 233 -5.10 -28.23 -27.25
N MET A 234 -6.43 -28.15 -27.40
CA MET A 234 -7.10 -28.06 -28.69
C MET A 234 -6.65 -26.83 -29.50
N ILE A 235 -6.58 -25.65 -28.87
CA ILE A 235 -6.12 -24.41 -29.49
C ILE A 235 -4.65 -24.53 -29.91
N ILE A 236 -3.78 -25.05 -29.04
CA ILE A 236 -2.36 -25.26 -29.37
C ILE A 236 -2.25 -26.19 -30.58
N VAL A 237 -2.98 -27.31 -30.62
CA VAL A 237 -2.99 -28.21 -31.78
C VAL A 237 -3.53 -27.51 -33.03
N LEU A 238 -4.63 -26.76 -32.92
CA LEU A 238 -5.25 -26.01 -34.02
C LEU A 238 -4.35 -24.93 -34.62
N PHE A 239 -3.50 -24.26 -33.82
CA PHE A 239 -2.61 -23.20 -34.30
C PHE A 239 -1.20 -23.68 -34.63
N SER A 240 -0.67 -24.65 -33.89
CA SER A 240 0.66 -25.22 -34.19
C SER A 240 0.66 -26.06 -35.46
N PHE A 241 -0.44 -26.76 -35.76
CA PHE A 241 -0.57 -27.56 -36.99
C PHE A 241 -0.44 -26.73 -38.27
N PRO A 242 -1.17 -25.61 -38.49
CA PRO A 242 -1.01 -24.79 -39.69
C PRO A 242 0.33 -24.06 -39.74
N ILE A 243 0.92 -23.69 -38.60
CA ILE A 243 2.28 -23.12 -38.56
C ILE A 243 3.31 -24.16 -39.00
N LEU A 244 3.24 -25.38 -38.46
CA LEU A 244 4.11 -26.49 -38.88
C LEU A 244 3.89 -26.82 -40.35
N LEU A 245 2.64 -26.86 -40.80
CA LEU A 245 2.26 -27.07 -42.19
C LEU A 245 2.85 -25.97 -43.09
N ALA A 246 2.77 -24.71 -42.70
CA ALA A 246 3.36 -23.60 -43.47
C ALA A 246 4.89 -23.68 -43.49
N VAL A 247 5.54 -23.98 -42.36
CA VAL A 247 7.00 -24.11 -42.26
C VAL A 247 7.52 -25.29 -43.07
N VAL A 248 6.74 -26.37 -43.25
CA VAL A 248 7.15 -27.53 -44.05
C VAL A 248 6.73 -27.41 -45.52
N LEU A 249 5.50 -26.94 -45.79
CA LEU A 249 4.96 -26.85 -47.15
C LEU A 249 5.50 -25.67 -47.95
N LEU A 250 5.80 -24.53 -47.32
CA LEU A 250 6.32 -23.37 -48.07
C LEU A 250 7.74 -23.62 -48.61
N PRO A 251 8.69 -24.19 -47.86
CA PRO A 251 10.01 -24.53 -48.40
C PRO A 251 9.95 -25.64 -49.43
N THR A 252 9.06 -26.63 -49.26
CA THR A 252 8.90 -27.71 -50.26
C THR A 252 8.25 -27.19 -51.53
N GLN A 253 7.25 -26.32 -51.47
CA GLN A 253 6.71 -25.63 -52.65
C GLN A 253 7.77 -24.75 -53.34
N TRP A 254 8.61 -24.06 -52.56
CA TRP A 254 9.72 -23.28 -53.10
C TRP A 254 10.76 -24.18 -53.80
N LEU A 255 11.12 -25.30 -53.18
CA LEU A 255 12.05 -26.28 -53.74
C LEU A 255 11.50 -26.91 -55.03
N ILE A 256 10.22 -27.31 -55.03
CA ILE A 256 9.54 -27.85 -56.21
C ILE A 256 9.53 -26.82 -57.33
N ARG A 257 9.21 -25.54 -57.05
CA ARG A 257 9.29 -24.47 -58.05
C ARG A 257 10.69 -24.28 -58.60
N LYS A 258 11.73 -24.39 -57.77
CA LYS A 258 13.13 -24.30 -58.19
C LYS A 258 13.54 -25.48 -59.07
N ILE A 259 13.18 -26.70 -58.69
CA ILE A 259 13.43 -27.92 -59.48
C ILE A 259 12.69 -27.82 -60.83
N LEU A 260 11.41 -27.44 -60.81
CA LEU A 260 10.62 -27.27 -62.04
C LEU A 260 11.21 -26.18 -62.93
N ALA A 261 11.68 -25.08 -62.36
CA ALA A 261 12.34 -24.00 -63.11
C ALA A 261 13.67 -24.45 -63.73
N ILE A 262 14.43 -25.33 -63.07
CA ILE A 262 15.65 -25.93 -63.65
C ILE A 262 15.28 -26.85 -64.82
N PHE A 263 14.29 -27.74 -64.65
CA PHE A 263 13.82 -28.61 -65.73
C PHE A 263 13.25 -27.82 -66.92
N LEU A 264 12.48 -26.76 -66.66
CA LEU A 264 11.97 -25.86 -67.69
C LEU A 264 13.08 -25.05 -68.34
N ALA A 265 14.12 -24.66 -67.60
CA ALA A 265 15.28 -23.97 -68.15
C ALA A 265 16.14 -24.89 -69.02
N ASP A 266 16.31 -26.17 -68.66
CA ASP A 266 16.99 -27.17 -69.48
C ASP A 266 16.20 -27.48 -70.76
N HIS A 267 14.87 -27.59 -70.63
CA HIS A 267 14.00 -27.79 -71.80
C HIS A 267 13.92 -26.54 -72.69
N TRP A 268 14.00 -25.35 -72.09
CA TRP A 268 14.08 -24.07 -72.80
C TRP A 268 15.44 -23.89 -73.47
N LEU A 269 16.56 -24.25 -72.83
CA LEU A 269 17.89 -24.21 -73.44
C LEU A 269 17.97 -25.15 -74.65
N ALA A 270 17.39 -26.35 -74.56
CA ALA A 270 17.29 -27.29 -75.67
C ALA A 270 16.40 -26.80 -76.84
N THR A 271 15.48 -25.85 -76.60
CA THR A 271 14.58 -25.31 -77.64
C THR A 271 14.89 -23.87 -78.06
N SER A 272 15.75 -23.16 -77.31
CA SER A 272 15.99 -21.71 -77.49
C SER A 272 17.09 -21.35 -78.48
N GLU A 273 17.93 -22.30 -78.91
CA GLU A 273 18.95 -22.02 -79.94
C GLU A 273 18.34 -21.56 -81.27
N TRP A 274 17.08 -21.89 -81.55
CA TRP A 274 16.37 -21.44 -82.75
C TRP A 274 15.57 -20.14 -82.58
N TYR A 275 15.21 -19.76 -81.34
CA TYR A 275 14.32 -18.62 -81.09
C TYR A 275 15.05 -17.31 -80.73
N LEU A 276 16.25 -17.36 -80.13
CA LEU A 276 16.92 -16.16 -79.64
C LEU A 276 17.35 -15.20 -80.78
N THR A 277 17.72 -15.76 -81.94
CA THR A 277 18.16 -14.97 -83.11
C THR A 277 16.99 -14.23 -83.79
N LEU A 278 15.77 -14.79 -83.73
CA LEU A 278 14.56 -14.15 -84.23
C LEU A 278 13.99 -13.10 -83.25
N PHE A 279 14.18 -13.28 -81.95
CA PHE A 279 13.56 -12.44 -80.92
C PHE A 279 14.28 -11.10 -80.67
N VAL A 280 15.61 -11.06 -80.88
CA VAL A 280 16.41 -9.84 -80.64
C VAL A 280 16.24 -8.80 -81.76
N VAL A 281 15.83 -9.20 -82.97
CA VAL A 281 15.58 -8.26 -84.08
C VAL A 281 14.15 -7.71 -84.08
N ALA A 282 13.18 -8.41 -83.48
CA ALA A 282 11.76 -8.08 -83.58
C ALA A 282 11.18 -7.21 -82.44
N LEU A 283 11.90 -7.03 -81.33
CA LEU A 283 11.41 -6.22 -80.20
C LEU A 283 11.98 -4.81 -80.25
N SER A 284 11.18 -3.90 -80.80
CA SER A 284 11.41 -2.46 -80.72
C SER A 284 11.66 -2.03 -79.26
N GLY A 285 12.67 -1.18 -79.06
CA GLY A 285 13.18 -0.78 -77.74
C GLY A 285 12.12 -0.24 -76.76
N SER A 286 10.91 0.11 -77.23
CA SER A 286 9.80 0.50 -76.35
C SER A 286 9.30 -0.64 -75.47
N ARG A 287 9.34 -1.91 -75.92
CA ARG A 287 8.86 -3.04 -75.10
C ARG A 287 9.84 -3.41 -73.98
N ILE A 288 11.14 -3.29 -74.23
CA ILE A 288 12.18 -3.50 -73.21
C ILE A 288 12.09 -2.40 -72.16
N LEU A 289 11.89 -1.14 -72.58
CA LEU A 289 11.69 -0.02 -71.67
C LEU A 289 10.41 -0.19 -70.84
N ASN A 290 9.32 -0.66 -71.43
CA ASN A 290 8.07 -0.90 -70.70
C ASN A 290 8.19 -2.08 -69.71
N MET A 291 9.03 -3.08 -70.02
CA MET A 291 9.36 -4.16 -69.08
C MET A 291 10.17 -3.64 -67.90
N LEU A 292 11.18 -2.81 -68.15
CA LEU A 292 12.01 -2.18 -67.11
C LEU A 292 11.21 -1.22 -66.22
N ILE A 293 10.30 -0.45 -66.81
CA ILE A 293 9.39 0.42 -66.05
C ILE A 293 8.43 -0.43 -65.20
N ASN A 294 7.90 -1.54 -65.72
CA ASN A 294 7.03 -2.43 -64.95
C ASN A 294 7.77 -3.19 -63.83
N THR A 295 9.02 -3.59 -64.02
CA THR A 295 9.82 -4.21 -62.95
C THR A 295 10.20 -3.19 -61.88
N ALA A 296 10.55 -1.96 -62.26
CA ALA A 296 10.79 -0.86 -61.30
C ALA A 296 9.51 -0.53 -60.50
N ARG A 297 8.35 -0.47 -61.17
CA ARG A 297 7.06 -0.20 -60.52
C ARG A 297 6.63 -1.33 -59.58
N LYS A 298 6.90 -2.60 -59.93
CA LYS A 298 6.70 -3.75 -59.04
C LYS A 298 7.62 -3.73 -57.82
N ALA A 299 8.86 -3.30 -57.97
CA ALA A 299 9.79 -3.14 -56.85
C ALA A 299 9.35 -2.03 -55.87
N GLU A 300 8.76 -0.95 -56.38
CA GLU A 300 8.23 0.13 -55.55
C GLU A 300 6.95 -0.27 -54.79
N TRP A 301 6.06 -1.06 -55.43
CA TRP A 301 4.91 -1.66 -54.75
C TRP A 301 5.33 -2.62 -53.63
N ALA A 302 6.34 -3.45 -53.87
CA ALA A 302 6.89 -4.34 -52.84
C ALA A 302 7.46 -3.57 -51.64
N ARG A 303 8.09 -2.39 -51.85
CA ARG A 303 8.55 -1.54 -50.74
C ARG A 303 7.41 -0.94 -49.92
N ARG A 304 6.32 -0.48 -50.56
CA ARG A 304 5.17 0.08 -49.82
C ARG A 304 4.42 -0.96 -49.01
N ASP A 305 4.37 -2.21 -49.48
CA ASP A 305 3.78 -3.31 -48.72
C ASP A 305 4.66 -3.74 -47.54
N VAL A 306 5.99 -3.71 -47.70
CA VAL A 306 6.91 -3.95 -46.58
C VAL A 306 6.68 -2.93 -45.48
N ASP A 307 6.56 -1.63 -45.80
CA ASP A 307 6.41 -0.57 -44.80
C ASP A 307 5.05 -0.62 -44.06
N LYS A 308 3.98 -1.03 -44.75
CA LYS A 308 2.69 -1.33 -44.12
C LYS A 308 2.78 -2.55 -43.22
N MET A 309 3.47 -3.61 -43.64
CA MET A 309 3.67 -4.81 -42.83
C MET A 309 4.51 -4.51 -41.57
N THR A 310 5.56 -3.69 -41.65
CA THR A 310 6.35 -3.30 -40.46
C THR A 310 5.51 -2.51 -39.46
N LYS A 311 4.64 -1.59 -39.91
CA LYS A 311 3.73 -0.86 -39.02
C LYS A 311 2.69 -1.77 -38.37
N LEU A 312 2.13 -2.71 -39.14
CA LEU A 312 1.19 -3.69 -38.62
C LEU A 312 1.86 -4.61 -37.58
N MET A 313 3.12 -4.98 -37.82
CA MET A 313 3.93 -5.82 -36.93
C MET A 313 4.36 -5.08 -35.65
N MET A 314 4.63 -3.77 -35.73
CA MET A 314 4.89 -2.94 -34.54
C MET A 314 3.64 -2.83 -33.66
N TRP A 315 2.47 -2.60 -34.25
CA TRP A 315 1.22 -2.52 -33.49
C TRP A 315 0.85 -3.85 -32.86
N SER A 316 1.07 -4.97 -33.57
CA SER A 316 0.85 -6.30 -33.00
C SER A 316 1.84 -6.63 -31.88
N TRP A 317 3.07 -6.12 -31.93
CA TRP A 317 4.04 -6.26 -30.85
C TRP A 317 3.61 -5.52 -29.58
N ASP A 318 3.12 -4.29 -29.69
CA ASP A 318 2.63 -3.53 -28.52
C ASP A 318 1.41 -4.18 -27.88
N VAL A 319 0.46 -4.67 -28.70
CA VAL A 319 -0.70 -5.43 -28.22
C VAL A 319 -0.26 -6.74 -27.56
N PHE A 320 0.74 -7.42 -28.11
CA PHE A 320 1.31 -8.64 -27.52
C PHE A 320 2.00 -8.35 -26.18
N VAL A 321 2.81 -7.28 -26.08
CA VAL A 321 3.47 -6.89 -24.82
C VAL A 321 2.45 -6.48 -23.76
N TRP A 322 1.39 -5.76 -24.16
CA TRP A 322 0.30 -5.40 -23.25
C TRP A 322 -0.49 -6.63 -22.77
N GLY A 323 -0.84 -7.53 -23.70
CA GLY A 323 -1.49 -8.81 -23.39
C GLY A 323 -0.63 -9.70 -22.50
N ALA A 324 0.67 -9.79 -22.78
CA ALA A 324 1.63 -10.52 -21.96
C ALA A 324 1.80 -9.88 -20.57
N ARG A 325 1.79 -8.55 -20.44
CA ARG A 325 1.82 -7.88 -19.13
C ARG A 325 0.55 -8.13 -18.32
N LEU A 326 -0.62 -8.10 -18.93
CA LEU A 326 -1.88 -8.44 -18.26
C LEU A 326 -1.94 -9.91 -17.87
N ALA A 327 -1.57 -10.80 -18.79
CA ALA A 327 -1.48 -12.23 -18.53
C ALA A 327 -0.46 -12.52 -17.43
N TRP A 328 0.72 -11.90 -17.45
CA TRP A 328 1.76 -12.08 -16.43
C TRP A 328 1.38 -11.46 -15.08
N GLY A 329 0.68 -10.32 -15.06
CA GLY A 329 0.14 -9.72 -13.85
C GLY A 329 -0.93 -10.59 -13.20
N GLY A 330 -1.88 -11.10 -14.01
CA GLY A 330 -2.88 -12.07 -13.58
C GLY A 330 -2.27 -13.40 -13.15
N LEU A 331 -1.25 -13.87 -13.88
CA LEU A 331 -0.52 -15.10 -13.57
C LEU A 331 0.31 -14.96 -12.30
N ARG A 332 0.94 -13.81 -12.04
CA ARG A 332 1.62 -13.56 -10.75
C ARG A 332 0.64 -13.58 -9.58
N LEU A 333 -0.55 -13.01 -9.77
CA LEU A 333 -1.64 -13.05 -8.79
C LEU A 333 -2.19 -14.47 -8.59
N ALA A 334 -2.26 -15.28 -9.65
CA ALA A 334 -2.81 -16.64 -9.66
C ALA A 334 -1.80 -17.70 -9.17
N ILE A 335 -0.55 -17.63 -9.60
CA ILE A 335 0.55 -18.51 -9.15
C ILE A 335 0.98 -18.13 -7.72
N GLY A 336 0.59 -16.97 -7.21
CA GLY A 336 0.93 -16.57 -5.84
C GLY A 336 2.44 -16.36 -5.66
N ILE A 337 3.12 -15.86 -6.70
CA ILE A 337 4.57 -15.61 -6.68
C ILE A 337 4.92 -14.59 -5.58
N ASP A 338 4.03 -13.64 -5.31
CA ASP A 338 4.02 -13.01 -4.00
C ASP A 338 3.44 -14.01 -3.02
N LYS A 339 4.32 -14.75 -2.33
CA LYS A 339 3.98 -15.70 -1.27
C LYS A 339 2.92 -15.05 -0.39
N ARG A 340 1.65 -15.43 -0.62
CA ARG A 340 0.54 -14.87 0.14
C ARG A 340 0.77 -15.35 1.56
N MET A 341 0.85 -14.39 2.48
CA MET A 341 0.94 -14.71 3.89
C MET A 341 -0.25 -15.59 4.22
N SER A 342 0.01 -16.80 4.72
CA SER A 342 -1.09 -17.69 5.10
C SER A 342 -1.88 -17.00 6.21
N GLN A 343 -3.16 -17.33 6.35
CA GLN A 343 -3.99 -16.71 7.38
C GLN A 343 -3.42 -16.95 8.79
N ILE A 344 -2.91 -18.17 9.03
CA ILE A 344 -2.23 -18.51 10.29
C ILE A 344 -0.96 -17.67 10.47
N GLU A 345 -0.13 -17.51 9.43
CA GLU A 345 1.06 -16.64 9.48
C GLU A 345 0.67 -15.18 9.75
N TYR A 346 -0.42 -14.70 9.14
CA TYR A 346 -0.95 -13.35 9.35
C TYR A 346 -1.38 -13.14 10.80
N VAL A 347 -2.21 -14.03 11.36
CA VAL A 347 -2.67 -13.91 12.75
C VAL A 347 -1.49 -14.06 13.72
N MET A 348 -0.56 -14.99 13.49
CA MET A 348 0.63 -15.16 14.34
C MET A 348 1.53 -13.93 14.32
N ARG A 349 1.82 -13.36 13.14
CA ARG A 349 2.63 -12.16 13.04
C ARG A 349 1.95 -10.95 13.66
N LEU A 350 0.64 -10.81 13.46
CA LEU A 350 -0.12 -9.73 14.08
C LEU A 350 -0.11 -9.87 15.61
N LEU A 351 -0.42 -11.06 16.12
CA LEU A 351 -0.36 -11.37 17.54
C LEU A 351 1.02 -11.06 18.13
N TYR A 352 2.09 -11.49 17.45
CA TYR A 352 3.46 -11.15 17.83
C TYR A 352 3.70 -9.65 17.89
N VAL A 353 3.27 -8.89 16.88
CA VAL A 353 3.44 -7.43 16.85
C VAL A 353 2.65 -6.76 17.99
N ILE A 354 1.45 -7.24 18.31
CA ILE A 354 0.65 -6.68 19.41
C ILE A 354 1.29 -7.00 20.76
N GLU A 355 1.68 -8.26 21.01
CA GLU A 355 2.26 -8.71 22.29
C GLU A 355 3.69 -8.16 22.51
N GLU A 356 4.52 -8.15 21.48
CA GLU A 356 5.91 -7.66 21.55
C GLU A 356 6.04 -6.18 21.14
N GLY A 357 4.94 -5.50 20.83
CA GLY A 357 4.95 -4.07 20.51
C GLY A 357 5.28 -3.19 21.72
N GLY A 358 5.21 -3.72 22.94
CA GLY A 358 5.40 -2.96 24.18
C GLY A 358 4.11 -2.23 24.60
N CYS A 359 4.25 -1.12 25.34
CA CYS A 359 3.10 -0.38 25.86
C CYS A 359 2.40 0.44 24.77
N TRP A 360 1.20 0.06 24.35
CA TRP A 360 0.46 0.75 23.28
C TRP A 360 -0.22 2.05 23.73
N GLU A 361 -0.38 2.27 25.03
CA GLU A 361 -1.07 3.43 25.58
C GLU A 361 -0.57 4.78 25.02
N PRO A 362 0.75 5.05 24.87
CA PRO A 362 1.23 6.33 24.37
C PRO A 362 1.02 6.54 22.86
N ILE A 363 0.85 5.48 22.07
CA ILE A 363 0.64 5.58 20.62
C ILE A 363 -0.83 5.84 20.27
N VAL A 364 -1.77 5.41 21.11
CA VAL A 364 -3.22 5.60 20.87
C VAL A 364 -3.58 7.07 20.65
N PRO A 365 -3.13 8.05 21.46
CA PRO A 365 -3.38 9.46 21.20
C PRO A 365 -2.80 9.96 19.88
N LEU A 366 -1.65 9.40 19.45
CA LEU A 366 -1.05 9.73 18.16
C LEU A 366 -1.94 9.24 17.00
N ILE A 367 -2.48 8.03 17.11
CA ILE A 367 -3.40 7.47 16.11
C ILE A 367 -4.66 8.35 15.99
N HIS A 368 -5.26 8.75 17.11
CA HIS A 368 -6.40 9.66 17.09
C HIS A 368 -6.05 11.00 16.46
N PHE A 369 -4.91 11.58 16.84
CA PHE A 369 -4.42 12.83 16.25
C PHE A 369 -4.28 12.72 14.74
N MET A 370 -3.65 11.66 14.23
CA MET A 370 -3.50 11.44 12.78
C MET A 370 -4.84 11.25 12.06
N LYS A 371 -5.80 10.53 12.66
CA LYS A 371 -7.16 10.42 12.11
C LYS A 371 -7.86 11.76 12.08
N ASN A 372 -7.78 12.54 13.16
CA ASN A 372 -8.43 13.85 13.26
C ASN A 372 -7.74 14.93 12.40
N CYS A 373 -6.46 14.73 12.09
CA CYS A 373 -5.74 15.45 11.04
C CYS A 373 -6.07 14.94 9.63
N GLY A 374 -7.00 13.99 9.45
CA GLY A 374 -7.40 13.46 8.14
C GLY A 374 -6.33 12.63 7.42
N MET A 375 -5.20 12.33 8.08
CA MET A 375 -4.10 11.55 7.49
C MET A 375 -4.42 10.05 7.43
N MET A 376 -5.45 9.62 8.17
CA MET A 376 -6.02 8.29 8.09
C MET A 376 -7.49 8.35 7.66
N PRO A 377 -7.96 7.40 6.85
CA PRO A 377 -9.34 7.41 6.35
C PRO A 377 -10.37 7.17 7.45
N SER A 378 -10.09 6.25 8.38
CA SER A 378 -11.04 5.86 9.43
C SER A 378 -10.34 5.09 10.55
N LEU A 379 -11.00 5.04 11.71
CA LEU A 379 -10.71 4.11 12.80
C LEU A 379 -11.91 3.17 13.02
N PRO A 380 -11.70 1.90 13.40
CA PRO A 380 -10.39 1.27 13.63
C PRO A 380 -9.61 1.02 12.32
N ILE A 381 -8.27 1.00 12.39
CA ILE A 381 -7.38 0.66 11.26
C ILE A 381 -7.49 -0.84 11.02
N VAL A 382 -7.90 -1.23 9.82
CA VAL A 382 -7.90 -2.64 9.41
C VAL A 382 -6.49 -3.05 8.99
N VAL A 383 -5.77 -3.75 9.88
CA VAL A 383 -4.41 -4.23 9.62
C VAL A 383 -4.46 -5.31 8.54
N THR A 384 -3.65 -5.17 7.49
CA THR A 384 -3.56 -6.15 6.39
C THR A 384 -2.23 -6.89 6.40
N ALA A 385 -2.15 -7.99 5.64
CA ALA A 385 -0.87 -8.70 5.45
C ALA A 385 0.23 -7.80 4.88
N ASP A 386 -0.15 -6.80 4.11
CA ASP A 386 0.74 -5.81 3.50
C ASP A 386 1.33 -4.82 4.52
N ASP A 387 0.58 -4.53 5.58
CA ASP A 387 1.05 -3.74 6.72
C ASP A 387 2.07 -4.56 7.52
N LEU A 388 1.76 -5.83 7.82
CA LEU A 388 2.69 -6.75 8.49
C LEU A 388 3.97 -7.05 7.70
N LYS A 389 3.90 -7.08 6.37
CA LYS A 389 5.09 -7.19 5.52
C LYS A 389 5.96 -5.93 5.61
N ALA A 390 5.36 -4.76 5.72
CA ALA A 390 6.08 -3.49 5.84
C ALA A 390 6.79 -3.33 7.20
N VAL A 391 6.29 -3.99 8.26
CA VAL A 391 6.98 -4.06 9.56
C VAL A 391 8.39 -4.65 9.43
N GLY A 392 8.58 -5.62 8.52
CA GLY A 392 9.86 -6.26 8.24
C GLY A 392 9.98 -7.66 8.83
N SER A 393 11.21 -8.15 8.98
CA SER A 393 11.46 -9.43 9.66
C SER A 393 11.37 -9.27 11.18
N ARG A 394 11.23 -10.40 11.90
CA ARG A 394 11.26 -10.40 13.38
C ARG A 394 12.50 -9.71 13.94
N ALA A 395 13.68 -10.01 13.39
CA ALA A 395 14.93 -9.38 13.83
C ALA A 395 14.94 -7.85 13.60
N VAL A 396 14.33 -7.37 12.51
CA VAL A 396 14.17 -5.94 12.26
C VAL A 396 13.21 -5.30 13.27
N PHE A 397 12.10 -5.98 13.55
CA PHE A 397 11.10 -5.51 14.51
C PHE A 397 11.70 -5.44 15.92
N ASP A 398 12.32 -6.52 16.39
CA ASP A 398 12.88 -6.63 17.74
C ASP A 398 14.04 -5.64 17.99
N ALA A 399 14.78 -5.27 16.93
CA ALA A 399 15.85 -4.28 17.01
C ALA A 399 15.34 -2.83 17.12
N ARG A 400 14.04 -2.57 16.92
CA ARG A 400 13.45 -1.23 16.96
C ARG A 400 12.97 -0.86 18.37
N PRO A 401 13.04 0.44 18.74
CA PRO A 401 12.37 0.93 19.94
C PRO A 401 10.86 0.65 19.94
N GLY A 402 10.23 0.57 21.12
CA GLY A 402 8.81 0.20 21.26
C GLY A 402 7.87 1.09 20.44
N ALA A 403 8.03 2.41 20.52
CA ALA A 403 7.22 3.35 19.75
C ALA A 403 7.36 3.15 18.23
N VAL A 404 8.57 2.83 17.75
CA VAL A 404 8.84 2.59 16.32
C VAL A 404 8.25 1.25 15.87
N ARG A 405 8.34 0.21 16.72
CA ARG A 405 7.69 -1.09 16.49
C ARG A 405 6.20 -0.91 16.26
N GLN A 406 5.52 -0.22 17.17
CA GLN A 406 4.07 0.02 17.08
C GLN A 406 3.70 0.87 15.88
N TYR A 407 4.42 1.97 15.67
CA TYR A 407 4.16 2.88 14.55
C TYR A 407 4.37 2.19 13.19
N SER A 408 5.36 1.30 13.08
CA SER A 408 5.65 0.59 11.83
C SER A 408 4.45 -0.22 11.33
N LEU A 409 3.56 -0.68 12.22
CA LEU A 409 2.36 -1.44 11.88
C LEU A 409 1.37 -0.64 11.02
N PHE A 410 1.23 0.66 11.25
CA PHE A 410 0.25 1.49 10.53
C PHE A 410 0.88 2.62 9.71
N SER A 411 2.19 2.81 9.78
CA SER A 411 2.91 3.87 9.04
C SER A 411 2.65 3.87 7.53
N ARG A 412 2.44 2.70 6.92
CA ARG A 412 2.11 2.55 5.49
C ARG A 412 0.78 3.21 5.12
N ARG A 413 -0.11 3.44 6.08
CA ARG A 413 -1.43 4.05 5.86
C ARG A 413 -1.41 5.57 5.93
N LEU A 414 -0.35 6.17 6.45
CA LEU A 414 -0.25 7.61 6.76
C LEU A 414 0.27 8.48 5.61
N GLY A 415 0.27 7.96 4.37
CA GLY A 415 0.89 8.63 3.22
C GLY A 415 2.39 8.34 3.12
N SER A 416 2.98 8.66 1.97
CA SER A 416 4.41 8.38 1.70
C SER A 416 5.36 9.25 2.53
N THR A 417 4.90 10.35 3.10
CA THR A 417 5.76 11.26 3.86
C THR A 417 6.07 10.74 5.26
N LEU A 418 5.11 10.04 5.86
CA LEU A 418 5.13 9.57 7.24
C LEU A 418 5.42 8.07 7.37
N ARG A 419 5.66 7.39 6.24
CA ARG A 419 5.97 5.97 6.22
C ARG A 419 7.38 5.72 6.77
N VAL A 420 7.49 4.77 7.69
CA VAL A 420 8.80 4.25 8.13
C VAL A 420 9.23 3.16 7.17
N GLY A 421 10.37 3.37 6.52
CA GLY A 421 11.05 2.40 5.67
C GLY A 421 12.45 2.08 6.19
N ARG A 422 13.16 1.18 5.51
CA ARG A 422 14.59 0.99 5.71
C ARG A 422 15.37 1.32 4.45
N PHE A 423 16.44 2.07 4.61
CA PHE A 423 17.44 2.35 3.58
C PHE A 423 18.82 2.07 4.17
N ASP A 424 19.64 1.27 3.50
CA ASP A 424 20.97 0.85 3.99
C ASP A 424 20.97 0.32 5.44
N ASN A 425 19.98 -0.51 5.78
CA ASN A 425 19.77 -1.05 7.13
C ASN A 425 19.55 0.02 8.22
N GLN A 426 19.18 1.24 7.88
CA GLN A 426 18.76 2.28 8.82
C GLN A 426 17.28 2.59 8.62
N ASP A 427 16.57 2.91 9.70
CA ASP A 427 15.18 3.34 9.59
C ASP A 427 15.15 4.78 9.03
N CYS A 428 14.28 5.03 8.07
CA CYS A 428 14.11 6.36 7.45
C CYS A 428 12.61 6.70 7.37
N LEU A 429 12.29 7.98 7.46
CA LEU A 429 10.98 8.48 7.01
C LEU A 429 11.05 8.72 5.50
N GLU A 430 10.13 8.15 4.74
CA GLU A 430 10.19 8.14 3.26
C GLU A 430 10.20 9.55 2.64
N SER A 431 9.73 10.60 3.35
CA SER A 431 9.88 12.00 2.92
C SER A 431 11.28 12.59 3.03
N SER A 432 12.07 12.20 4.03
CA SER A 432 13.28 12.96 4.39
C SER A 432 14.54 12.43 3.71
N SER A 433 14.51 11.21 3.18
CA SER A 433 15.69 10.38 2.78
C SER A 433 16.81 10.29 3.83
N GLN A 434 16.61 10.92 4.99
CA GLN A 434 17.56 11.03 6.07
C GLN A 434 17.31 9.90 7.06
N PRO A 435 18.38 9.25 7.52
CA PRO A 435 18.25 8.21 8.52
C PRO A 435 17.74 8.80 9.84
N VAL A 436 16.90 8.00 10.50
CA VAL A 436 16.39 8.24 11.84
C VAL A 436 17.32 7.55 12.81
N THR A 437 17.96 8.34 13.68
CA THR A 437 18.86 7.85 14.72
C THR A 437 18.15 7.90 16.07
N TYR A 438 18.08 6.76 16.74
CA TYR A 438 17.51 6.64 18.09
C TYR A 438 18.62 6.82 19.12
N HIS A 439 18.51 7.87 19.93
CA HIS A 439 19.46 8.11 21.00
C HIS A 439 19.06 7.29 22.23
N THR A 440 19.68 6.14 22.39
CA THR A 440 19.64 5.40 23.66
C THR A 440 20.63 6.08 24.60
N PRO A 441 20.20 6.68 25.73
CA PRO A 441 21.13 7.28 26.67
C PRO A 441 22.05 6.18 27.20
N GLY A 442 23.37 6.29 26.99
CA GLY A 442 24.35 5.23 27.30
C GLY A 442 24.48 4.84 28.78
N VAL A 443 23.62 5.37 29.66
CA VAL A 443 23.63 5.16 31.12
C VAL A 443 22.24 4.81 31.66
N LEU A 444 21.18 4.88 30.85
CA LEU A 444 19.84 4.44 31.25
C LEU A 444 19.54 3.10 30.57
N PRO A 445 18.81 2.19 31.24
CA PRO A 445 18.42 0.93 30.63
C PRO A 445 17.77 1.21 29.28
N SER A 446 18.09 0.37 28.30
CA SER A 446 17.68 0.41 26.88
C SER A 446 16.16 0.41 26.63
N ASP A 447 15.36 0.65 27.68
CA ASP A 447 13.93 0.39 27.78
C ASP A 447 13.09 1.66 27.66
N ALA A 448 13.70 2.79 27.28
CA ALA A 448 12.95 3.98 26.92
C ALA A 448 12.05 3.63 25.73
N PHE A 449 10.77 3.36 26.03
CA PHE A 449 9.75 2.94 25.06
C PHE A 449 9.73 3.83 23.82
N ASP A 450 9.91 5.13 24.02
CA ASP A 450 9.91 6.18 22.99
C ASP A 450 11.16 7.07 23.16
N PRO A 451 12.31 6.67 22.57
CA PRO A 451 13.60 7.31 22.82
C PRO A 451 13.72 8.66 22.10
N PRO A 452 14.57 9.58 22.60
CA PRO A 452 14.94 10.77 21.87
C PRO A 452 15.45 10.41 20.47
N THR A 453 14.99 11.14 19.47
CA THR A 453 15.16 10.73 18.07
C THR A 453 15.71 11.88 17.25
N LYS A 454 16.73 11.62 16.44
CA LYS A 454 17.30 12.58 15.49
C LYS A 454 16.92 12.17 14.07
N CYS A 455 16.47 13.13 13.27
CA CYS A 455 16.20 12.95 11.84
C CYS A 455 16.87 14.10 11.08
N GLY A 456 17.96 13.78 10.37
CA GLY A 456 18.82 14.81 9.78
C GLY A 456 19.43 15.75 10.82
N ASN A 457 19.17 17.05 10.66
CA ASN A 457 19.70 18.09 11.54
C ASN A 457 18.77 18.44 12.71
N ARG A 458 17.66 17.70 12.88
CA ARG A 458 16.66 17.95 13.93
C ARG A 458 16.70 16.85 14.96
N ALA A 459 16.54 17.21 16.23
CA ALA A 459 16.43 16.23 17.31
C ALA A 459 15.12 16.46 18.05
N PHE A 460 14.46 15.38 18.43
CA PHE A 460 13.16 15.39 19.06
C PHE A 460 13.24 14.66 20.40
N SER A 461 12.41 15.08 21.35
CA SER A 461 12.39 14.47 22.69
C SER A 461 11.97 12.99 22.67
N SER A 462 11.32 12.58 21.58
CA SER A 462 10.80 11.23 21.37
C SER A 462 10.63 10.96 19.86
N PHE A 463 10.48 9.69 19.47
CA PHE A 463 10.11 9.34 18.10
C PHE A 463 8.67 9.79 17.80
N THR A 464 7.74 9.69 18.75
CA THR A 464 6.37 10.15 18.50
C THR A 464 6.29 11.67 18.30
N ASP A 465 7.17 12.45 18.92
CA ASP A 465 7.30 13.90 18.69
C ASP A 465 7.78 14.19 17.27
N LEU A 466 8.78 13.43 16.78
CA LEU A 466 9.21 13.50 15.38
C LEU A 466 8.03 13.29 14.43
N ILE A 467 7.17 12.31 14.73
CA ILE A 467 5.99 12.01 13.91
C ILE A 467 4.96 13.15 13.97
N VAL A 468 4.68 13.71 15.15
CA VAL A 468 3.78 14.89 15.30
C VAL A 468 4.31 16.08 14.49
N HIS A 469 5.61 16.37 14.58
CA HIS A 469 6.24 17.44 13.81
C HIS A 469 6.14 17.17 12.30
N SER A 470 6.40 15.95 11.87
CA SER A 470 6.32 15.58 10.46
C SER A 470 4.88 15.72 9.93
N ALA A 471 3.89 15.26 10.69
CA ALA A 471 2.47 15.40 10.35
C ALA A 471 2.03 16.86 10.28
N SER A 472 2.49 17.70 11.22
CA SER A 472 2.17 19.13 11.22
C SER A 472 2.71 19.88 10.00
N ARG A 473 3.73 19.33 9.33
CA ARG A 473 4.39 19.89 8.14
C ARG A 473 3.79 19.38 6.83
N ASP A 474 3.28 18.16 6.83
CA ASP A 474 2.70 17.54 5.64
C ASP A 474 1.27 18.02 5.36
N ARG A 475 1.15 19.31 5.06
CA ARG A 475 -0.14 20.00 4.91
C ARG A 475 -0.70 19.99 3.49
N TYR A 476 0.00 19.38 2.53
CA TYR A 476 -0.19 19.66 1.10
C TYR A 476 -0.52 18.45 0.23
N ASP A 477 -0.79 17.27 0.78
CA ASP A 477 -1.16 16.10 -0.06
C ASP A 477 -2.54 16.24 -0.75
N GLY A 478 -3.21 17.39 -0.66
CA GLY A 478 -4.49 17.68 -1.31
C GLY A 478 -5.70 16.92 -0.75
N ARG A 479 -5.47 15.84 0.00
CA ARG A 479 -6.49 15.01 0.67
C ARG A 479 -7.05 15.67 1.92
N VAL A 480 -6.20 16.40 2.65
CA VAL A 480 -6.57 17.05 3.90
C VAL A 480 -6.35 18.54 3.77
N ILE A 481 -7.41 19.30 4.05
CA ILE A 481 -7.34 20.73 4.10
C ILE A 481 -7.12 21.16 5.56
N ILE A 482 -5.86 21.19 6.00
CA ILE A 482 -5.49 21.79 7.28
C ILE A 482 -5.48 23.30 7.11
N ARG A 483 -6.33 24.00 7.88
CA ARG A 483 -6.50 25.45 7.74
C ARG A 483 -5.61 26.18 8.72
N ARG A 484 -4.77 27.07 8.20
CA ARG A 484 -3.89 27.95 8.97
C ARG A 484 -4.65 29.22 9.34
N LEU A 485 -4.67 29.54 10.62
CA LEU A 485 -5.21 30.78 11.17
C LEU A 485 -4.05 31.60 11.74
N GLY A 486 -3.97 32.88 11.35
CA GLY A 486 -2.95 33.79 11.86
C GLY A 486 -3.18 34.12 13.33
N GLY A 487 -2.10 34.32 14.09
CA GLY A 487 -2.18 34.59 15.53
C GLY A 487 -3.10 35.77 15.88
N GLY A 488 -3.02 36.86 15.11
CA GLY A 488 -3.80 38.08 15.33
C GLY A 488 -5.33 37.90 15.25
N VAL A 489 -5.80 36.72 14.84
CA VAL A 489 -7.21 36.34 14.89
C VAL A 489 -7.67 36.03 16.33
N PHE A 490 -6.75 35.57 17.18
CA PHE A 490 -7.06 35.02 18.50
C PHE A 490 -6.57 35.89 19.65
N ALA A 491 -5.46 36.58 19.49
CA ALA A 491 -4.76 37.26 20.57
C ALA A 491 -4.06 38.55 20.08
N THR A 492 -3.69 39.40 21.03
CA THR A 492 -2.77 40.52 20.76
C THR A 492 -1.35 39.99 20.64
N ILE A 493 -0.46 40.71 19.93
CA ILE A 493 0.96 40.31 19.77
C ILE A 493 1.62 40.05 21.14
N HIS A 494 1.32 40.87 22.14
CA HIS A 494 1.84 40.68 23.50
C HIS A 494 1.36 39.36 24.13
N ALA A 495 0.06 39.07 24.03
CA ALA A 495 -0.50 37.81 24.51
C ALA A 495 0.10 36.60 23.76
N GLU A 496 0.41 36.75 22.48
CA GLU A 496 1.08 35.70 21.72
C GLU A 496 2.50 35.43 22.21
N GLN A 497 3.28 36.48 22.45
CA GLN A 497 4.64 36.39 22.98
C GLN A 497 4.65 35.76 24.38
N GLN A 498 3.71 36.14 25.25
CA GLN A 498 3.57 35.56 26.58
C GLN A 498 3.20 34.07 26.51
N LEU A 499 2.29 33.69 25.61
CA LEU A 499 1.95 32.28 25.36
C LEU A 499 3.15 31.49 24.87
N ALA A 500 3.87 32.01 23.86
CA ALA A 500 5.06 31.37 23.31
C ALA A 500 6.14 31.16 24.38
N ALA A 501 6.39 32.19 25.21
CA ALA A 501 7.32 32.12 26.33
C ALA A 501 6.90 31.05 27.35
N GLN A 502 5.61 30.95 27.72
CA GLN A 502 5.13 29.91 28.64
C GLN A 502 5.26 28.49 28.06
N VAL A 503 4.96 28.30 26.77
CA VAL A 503 5.10 27.00 26.10
C VAL A 503 6.58 26.58 26.02
N GLY A 504 7.46 27.52 25.69
CA GLY A 504 8.91 27.29 25.59
C GLY A 504 9.60 27.07 26.94
N ALA A 505 9.14 27.73 28.00
CA ALA A 505 9.75 27.65 29.32
C ALA A 505 9.52 26.32 30.06
N GLN A 506 8.47 25.55 29.74
CA GLN A 506 8.18 24.29 30.44
C GLN A 506 8.90 23.11 29.78
N PRO A 507 9.86 22.41 30.42
CA PRO A 507 10.61 21.31 29.78
C PRO A 507 9.85 19.98 29.61
N GLY A 508 8.53 19.92 29.87
CA GLY A 508 7.75 18.68 29.83
C GLY A 508 7.14 18.31 28.46
N ARG A 509 6.72 17.03 28.32
CA ARG A 509 5.91 16.51 27.19
C ARG A 509 4.46 16.98 27.19
N THR A 510 4.04 17.62 28.28
CA THR A 510 2.72 18.20 28.42
C THR A 510 2.83 19.66 28.85
N TRP A 511 1.93 20.49 28.35
CA TRP A 511 1.77 21.88 28.76
C TRP A 511 0.32 22.10 29.15
N ARG A 512 0.04 22.36 30.44
CA ARG A 512 -1.32 22.51 30.98
C ARG A 512 -2.27 21.34 30.62
N GLY A 513 -1.74 20.11 30.58
CA GLY A 513 -2.49 18.90 30.20
C GLY A 513 -2.59 18.66 28.69
N TYR A 514 -2.18 19.62 27.85
CA TYR A 514 -2.07 19.44 26.40
C TYR A 514 -0.77 18.74 26.03
N ARG A 515 -0.82 17.85 25.04
CA ARG A 515 0.38 17.19 24.53
C ARG A 515 1.28 18.18 23.80
N LYS A 516 2.58 18.10 24.05
CA LYS A 516 3.61 18.96 23.46
C LYS A 516 4.70 18.10 22.82
N ALA A 517 5.00 18.40 21.55
CA ALA A 517 6.14 17.85 20.82
C ALA A 517 7.12 18.99 20.54
N ALA A 518 8.38 18.83 20.94
CA ALA A 518 9.39 19.88 20.80
C ALA A 518 10.61 19.39 20.01
N ASP A 519 11.11 20.25 19.11
CA ASP A 519 12.44 20.13 18.53
C ASP A 519 13.47 20.56 19.59
N ILE A 520 14.22 19.58 20.08
CA ILE A 520 15.28 19.73 21.07
C ILE A 520 16.66 19.88 20.42
N GLY A 521 16.73 19.88 19.08
CA GLY A 521 17.98 20.01 18.34
C GLY A 521 18.75 21.29 18.67
N GLU A 522 20.03 21.27 18.31
CA GLU A 522 20.81 22.51 18.23
C GLU A 522 20.07 23.50 17.35
N GLU A 523 20.15 24.76 17.74
CA GLU A 523 19.42 25.84 17.08
C GLU A 523 19.66 25.78 15.57
N ASN A 524 18.57 25.63 14.80
CA ASN A 524 18.59 25.94 13.36
C ASN A 524 19.30 27.31 13.22
N PRO A 525 20.09 27.61 12.18
CA PRO A 525 20.84 28.88 12.00
C PRO A 525 20.09 30.20 12.30
N GLN A 526 18.77 30.17 12.46
CA GLN A 526 17.91 31.27 12.87
C GLN A 526 17.60 31.32 14.39
N GLY A 527 18.11 30.39 15.22
CA GLY A 527 17.84 30.34 16.67
C GLY A 527 16.47 29.77 17.07
N LEU A 528 15.55 29.53 16.12
CA LEU A 528 14.15 29.26 16.45
C LEU A 528 13.86 27.77 16.58
N LYS A 529 13.60 27.32 17.81
CA LYS A 529 13.06 25.99 18.11
C LYS A 529 11.56 25.94 17.80
N GLU A 530 11.15 24.93 17.05
CA GLU A 530 9.75 24.68 16.73
C GLU A 530 9.15 23.77 17.81
N THR A 531 7.98 24.14 18.32
CA THR A 531 7.22 23.32 19.29
C THR A 531 5.78 23.20 18.82
N VAL A 532 5.25 21.99 18.73
CA VAL A 532 3.86 21.72 18.40
C VAL A 532 3.10 21.38 19.67
N VAL A 533 2.01 22.10 19.94
CA VAL A 533 1.09 21.81 21.06
C VAL A 533 -0.25 21.36 20.48
N ILE A 534 -0.68 20.14 20.82
CA ILE A 534 -1.96 19.58 20.40
C ILE A 534 -3.01 19.99 21.42
N LEU A 535 -3.94 20.86 21.00
CA LEU A 535 -5.03 21.35 21.84
C LEU A 535 -6.25 20.43 21.83
N SER A 536 -6.49 19.78 20.69
CA SER A 536 -7.62 18.87 20.45
C SER A 536 -7.25 17.90 19.33
N GLY A 537 -7.85 16.72 19.33
CA GLY A 537 -7.72 15.72 18.27
C GLY A 537 -7.00 14.46 18.68
N ASP A 538 -6.35 14.41 19.85
CA ASP A 538 -5.63 13.24 20.35
C ASP A 538 -6.51 12.29 21.17
N LYS A 539 -7.80 12.59 21.33
CA LYS A 539 -8.77 11.72 22.01
C LYS A 539 -9.75 11.07 21.03
N SER A 540 -10.32 9.94 21.42
CA SER A 540 -11.30 9.19 20.62
C SER A 540 -12.59 9.95 20.38
N ILE A 541 -13.00 10.80 21.33
CA ILE A 541 -14.21 11.64 21.25
C ILE A 541 -14.02 12.88 20.38
N ASP A 542 -12.79 13.24 20.04
CA ASP A 542 -12.53 14.44 19.26
C ASP A 542 -12.92 14.19 17.79
N GLU A 543 -13.72 15.11 17.26
CA GLU A 543 -14.19 15.05 15.87
C GLU A 543 -13.22 15.70 14.88
N PHE A 544 -12.32 16.54 15.37
CA PHE A 544 -11.38 17.34 14.59
C PHE A 544 -10.13 17.64 15.43
N ALA A 545 -9.05 18.01 14.76
CA ALA A 545 -7.78 18.35 15.39
C ALA A 545 -7.59 19.86 15.44
N ILE A 546 -7.04 20.33 16.56
CA ILE A 546 -6.50 21.68 16.71
C ILE A 546 -5.09 21.55 17.29
N TYR A 547 -4.13 22.18 16.64
CA TYR A 547 -2.79 22.29 17.18
C TYR A 547 -2.19 23.66 16.87
N MET A 548 -1.25 24.08 17.70
CA MET A 548 -0.46 25.29 17.46
C MET A 548 0.99 24.92 17.23
N THR A 549 1.67 25.68 16.37
CA THR A 549 3.11 25.58 16.17
C THR A 549 3.75 26.86 16.66
N VAL A 550 4.57 26.78 17.71
CA VAL A 550 5.30 27.88 18.32
C VAL A 550 6.75 27.89 17.82
N PHE A 551 7.27 29.06 17.44
CA PHE A 551 8.67 29.25 17.01
C PHE A 551 9.38 30.18 18.00
N GLY A 552 10.21 29.61 18.87
CA GLY A 552 10.85 30.36 19.95
C GLY A 552 9.83 31.16 20.75
N ASN A 553 10.00 32.49 20.81
CA ASN A 553 9.17 33.38 21.63
C ASN A 553 8.19 34.27 20.83
N ILE A 554 8.12 34.12 19.50
CA ILE A 554 7.67 35.25 18.66
C ILE A 554 6.50 34.93 17.73
N CYS A 555 6.15 33.66 17.53
CA CYS A 555 5.08 33.34 16.60
C CYS A 555 4.44 32.00 16.95
N PHE A 556 3.11 31.94 16.91
CA PHE A 556 2.46 30.66 16.67
C PHE A 556 1.38 30.71 15.60
N PHE A 557 1.32 29.65 14.80
CA PHE A 557 0.22 29.42 13.87
C PHE A 557 -0.74 28.43 14.49
N VAL A 558 -2.04 28.70 14.39
CA VAL A 558 -3.09 27.74 14.77
C VAL A 558 -3.52 26.99 13.52
N PHE A 559 -3.60 25.68 13.65
CA PHE A 559 -4.07 24.77 12.62
C PHE A 559 -5.32 24.07 13.10
N THR A 560 -6.28 23.91 12.21
CA THR A 560 -7.53 23.20 12.50
C THR A 560 -8.02 22.39 11.31
N THR A 561 -8.64 21.25 11.61
CA THR A 561 -9.45 20.47 10.67
C THR A 561 -10.96 20.64 10.88
N GLU A 562 -11.38 21.60 11.72
CA GLU A 562 -12.78 21.98 11.87
C GLU A 562 -13.39 22.34 10.49
N PRO A 563 -14.51 21.73 10.09
CA PRO A 563 -15.20 22.12 8.87
C PRO A 563 -15.63 23.60 8.93
N PRO A 564 -15.44 24.38 7.84
CA PRO A 564 -15.79 25.79 7.86
C PRO A 564 -17.30 25.99 8.01
N ALA A 565 -17.71 26.85 8.93
CA ALA A 565 -19.09 27.23 9.14
C ALA A 565 -19.65 27.98 7.91
N ARG A 566 -20.75 27.48 7.36
CA ARG A 566 -21.40 28.05 6.16
C ARG A 566 -21.81 29.51 6.39
N GLY A 567 -21.51 30.37 5.42
CA GLY A 567 -21.91 31.78 5.44
C GLY A 567 -21.07 32.67 6.36
N ARG A 568 -20.03 32.16 7.02
CA ARG A 568 -19.15 32.95 7.89
C ARG A 568 -17.85 33.33 7.17
N ARG A 569 -17.07 34.25 7.76
CA ARG A 569 -15.78 34.72 7.22
C ARG A 569 -14.75 34.87 8.34
N GLY A 570 -13.46 34.78 7.98
CA GLY A 570 -12.35 34.95 8.92
C GLY A 570 -12.40 33.96 10.08
N ALA A 571 -12.18 34.44 11.31
CA ALA A 571 -12.24 33.65 12.54
C ALA A 571 -13.56 32.89 12.70
N ALA A 572 -14.67 33.52 12.28
CA ALA A 572 -16.01 33.00 12.46
C ALA A 572 -16.26 31.74 11.62
N LEU A 573 -15.37 31.39 10.68
CA LEU A 573 -15.39 30.13 9.96
C LEU A 573 -15.14 28.92 10.87
N TYR A 574 -14.41 29.07 11.97
CA TYR A 574 -13.99 27.95 12.84
C TYR A 574 -14.34 28.26 14.31
N PRO A 575 -15.64 28.34 14.64
CA PRO A 575 -16.09 28.82 15.94
C PRO A 575 -15.57 27.97 17.11
N ARG A 576 -15.47 26.63 16.97
CA ARG A 576 -14.99 25.76 18.05
C ARG A 576 -13.50 25.96 18.27
N THR A 577 -12.72 26.07 17.18
CA THR A 577 -11.29 26.38 17.22
C THR A 577 -11.03 27.71 17.90
N VAL A 578 -11.76 28.77 17.51
CA VAL A 578 -11.62 30.10 18.12
C VAL A 578 -11.98 30.08 19.60
N ALA A 579 -13.05 29.39 19.98
CA ALA A 579 -13.46 29.28 21.38
C ALA A 579 -12.38 28.57 22.23
N LEU A 580 -11.85 27.44 21.77
CA LEU A 580 -10.83 26.68 22.50
C LEU A 580 -9.54 27.48 22.65
N VAL A 581 -9.03 28.06 21.56
CA VAL A 581 -7.78 28.84 21.59
C VAL A 581 -7.92 30.08 22.47
N ARG A 582 -9.05 30.78 22.43
CA ARG A 582 -9.30 31.93 23.32
C ARG A 582 -9.37 31.53 24.79
N GLY A 583 -9.94 30.36 25.10
CA GLY A 583 -9.92 29.80 26.46
C GLY A 583 -8.49 29.60 26.93
N VAL A 584 -7.67 28.91 26.12
CA VAL A 584 -6.25 28.67 26.42
C VAL A 584 -5.45 29.97 26.60
N VAL A 585 -5.65 30.95 25.72
CA VAL A 585 -4.99 32.28 25.83
C VAL A 585 -5.42 33.01 27.09
N LYS A 586 -6.72 33.00 27.43
CA LYS A 586 -7.25 33.63 28.63
C LYS A 586 -6.66 33.01 29.90
N ASP A 587 -6.57 31.69 29.96
CA ASP A 587 -6.00 30.96 31.11
C ASP A 587 -4.50 31.26 31.29
N VAL A 588 -3.81 31.58 30.20
CA VAL A 588 -2.39 31.95 30.19
C VAL A 588 -2.16 33.40 30.61
N LEU A 589 -3.07 34.31 30.26
CA LEU A 589 -3.00 35.72 30.65
C LEU A 589 -3.40 35.96 32.12
N ASN A 590 -4.23 35.08 32.69
CA ASN A 590 -4.68 35.17 34.07
C ASN A 590 -3.74 34.50 35.08
N ALA A 591 -2.77 33.71 34.61
CA ALA A 591 -1.78 33.01 35.42
C ALA A 591 -0.47 33.78 35.43
#